data_AF-A0A7X4CMT8-F1
#
_entry.id   AF-A0A7X4CMT8-F1
#
_cell.length_a   1.000
_cell.length_b   1.000
_cell.length_c   1.000
_cell.angle_alpha   90.00
_cell.angle_beta   90.00
_cell.angle_gamma   90.00
#
_symmetry.space_group_name_H-M   'P 1'
#
loop_
_entity.id
_entity.type
_entity.pdbx_description
1 polymer ?
#
loop_
_entity_poly.entity_id
_entity_poly.type
_entity_poly.pdbx_seq_one_letter_code
_entity_poly.pdbx_strand_id
1 'polypeptide(L)'
;MKNPALNIDDPHLVLKTLLEGPAGRADLQVILVHMSAQEARDLVRAFPQVDLCIAGGFGRETRRGAGEHVVRFAGGGYLVSTPGWGAFLGQVEMTVRREGDEVVLMDVQPRLVPISPEVPQDQTVASL
;
A
#
# COMPACT_ATOMS: atom_id res chain seq x y z
N MET A 1 2.55 -15.48 -33.31
CA MET A 1 1.54 -14.73 -32.52
C MET A 1 2.19 -13.45 -32.04
N LYS A 2 1.71 -12.28 -32.48
CA LYS A 2 2.20 -10.99 -31.97
C LYS A 2 1.71 -10.87 -30.53
N ASN A 3 2.64 -10.74 -29.58
CA ASN A 3 2.33 -10.45 -28.18
C ASN A 3 1.49 -9.17 -28.17
N PRO A 4 0.25 -9.14 -27.62
CA PRO A 4 -0.45 -7.88 -27.46
C PRO A 4 0.49 -6.97 -26.68
N ALA A 5 0.82 -5.81 -27.26
CA ALA A 5 1.69 -4.86 -26.60
C ALA A 5 1.05 -4.58 -25.24
N LEU A 6 1.73 -4.97 -24.16
CA LEU A 6 1.35 -4.58 -22.80
C LEU A 6 1.39 -3.06 -22.78
N ASN A 7 0.21 -2.44 -22.82
CA ASN A 7 0.11 -1.01 -22.61
C ASN A 7 0.20 -0.79 -21.10
N ILE A 8 1.36 -0.30 -20.66
CA ILE A 8 1.59 0.07 -19.27
C ILE A 8 1.38 1.58 -19.19
N ASP A 9 0.21 1.97 -18.67
CA ASP A 9 -0.13 3.38 -18.48
C ASP A 9 0.66 3.97 -17.30
N ASP A 10 0.89 5.30 -17.34
CA ASP A 10 1.54 6.02 -16.24
C ASP A 10 0.68 5.95 -14.96
N PRO A 11 1.19 5.40 -13.85
CA PRO A 11 0.44 5.29 -12.60
C PRO A 11 -0.05 6.64 -12.06
N HIS A 12 0.64 7.76 -12.34
CA HIS A 12 0.17 9.09 -11.93
C HIS A 12 -1.11 9.47 -12.68
N LEU A 13 -1.14 9.27 -13.99
CA LEU A 13 -2.31 9.59 -14.81
C LEU A 13 -3.49 8.69 -14.45
N VAL A 14 -3.24 7.39 -14.29
CA VAL A 14 -4.28 6.43 -13.88
C VAL A 14 -4.87 6.81 -12.53
N LEU A 15 -4.03 7.07 -11.52
CA LEU A 15 -4.51 7.44 -10.19
C LEU A 15 -5.28 8.76 -10.22
N LYS A 16 -4.79 9.76 -10.93
CA LYS A 16 -5.50 11.03 -11.12
C LYS A 16 -6.91 10.82 -11.69
N THR A 17 -7.02 10.05 -12.78
CA THR A 17 -8.31 9.79 -13.42
C THR A 17 -9.26 9.01 -12.50
N LEU A 18 -8.76 8.05 -11.72
CA LEU A 18 -9.57 7.31 -10.76
C LEU A 18 -10.10 8.22 -9.64
N LEU A 19 -9.25 9.11 -9.14
CA LEU A 19 -9.58 10.07 -8.08
C LEU A 19 -10.49 11.21 -8.57
N GLU A 20 -10.51 11.53 -9.86
CA GLU A 20 -11.52 12.41 -10.44
C GLU A 20 -12.89 11.70 -10.63
N GLY A 21 -12.89 10.37 -10.59
CA GLY A 21 -14.05 9.51 -10.73
C GLY A 21 -14.71 9.09 -9.40
N PRO A 22 -15.53 8.01 -9.41
CA PRO A 22 -16.22 7.53 -8.21
C PRO A 22 -15.30 7.18 -7.04
N ALA A 23 -14.07 6.73 -7.30
CA ALA A 23 -13.11 6.40 -6.24
C ALA A 23 -12.68 7.64 -5.43
N GLY A 24 -12.69 8.82 -6.04
CA GLY A 24 -12.45 10.09 -5.35
C GLY A 24 -13.56 10.50 -4.39
N ARG A 25 -14.71 9.84 -4.42
CA ARG A 25 -15.83 10.09 -3.50
C ARG A 25 -15.86 9.10 -2.34
N ALA A 26 -14.93 8.15 -2.29
CA ALA A 26 -14.80 7.27 -1.13
C ALA A 26 -14.41 8.10 0.09
N ASP A 27 -14.88 7.70 1.26
CA ASP A 27 -14.44 8.32 2.51
C ASP A 27 -12.97 8.02 2.84
N LEU A 28 -12.46 6.89 2.32
CA LEU A 28 -11.08 6.46 2.49
C LEU A 28 -10.48 6.02 1.14
N GLN A 29 -9.33 6.59 0.79
CA GLN A 29 -8.56 6.20 -0.39
C GLN A 29 -7.37 5.31 -0.01
N VAL A 30 -7.50 4.01 -0.31
CA VAL A 30 -6.41 3.04 -0.18
C VAL A 30 -5.94 2.59 -1.56
N ILE A 31 -4.65 2.74 -1.84
CA ILE A 31 -4.04 2.28 -3.10
C ILE A 31 -3.08 1.13 -2.87
N LEU A 32 -3.04 0.20 -3.83
CA LEU A 32 -2.07 -0.87 -3.89
C LEU A 32 -1.17 -0.66 -5.11
N VAL A 33 0.14 -0.60 -4.89
CA VAL A 33 1.11 -0.31 -5.94
C VAL A 33 2.23 -1.34 -5.95
N HIS A 34 2.81 -1.58 -7.14
CA HIS A 34 3.98 -2.42 -7.31
C HIS A 34 5.05 -1.66 -8.09
N MET A 35 5.91 -0.95 -7.37
CA MET A 35 6.90 -0.04 -7.91
C MET A 35 8.06 0.13 -6.91
N SER A 36 9.10 0.89 -7.27
CA SER A 36 10.18 1.17 -6.32
C SER A 36 9.70 2.00 -5.13
N ALA A 37 10.49 1.97 -4.05
CA ALA A 37 10.24 2.80 -2.87
C ALA A 37 10.11 4.28 -3.20
N GLN A 38 10.96 4.76 -4.09
CA GLN A 38 11.04 6.17 -4.46
C GLN A 38 9.81 6.57 -5.28
N GLU A 39 9.43 5.78 -6.28
CA GLU A 39 8.22 6.03 -7.08
C GLU A 39 6.96 6.02 -6.21
N ALA A 40 6.83 5.08 -5.27
CA ALA A 40 5.69 5.04 -4.36
C ALA A 40 5.64 6.28 -3.45
N ARG A 41 6.78 6.76 -2.96
CA ARG A 41 6.86 7.99 -2.16
C ARG A 41 6.47 9.21 -2.99
N ASP A 42 6.94 9.30 -4.23
CA ASP A 42 6.65 10.42 -5.11
C ASP A 42 5.17 10.44 -5.50
N LEU A 43 4.58 9.26 -5.75
CA LEU A 43 3.14 9.12 -6.00
C LEU A 43 2.30 9.60 -4.81
N VAL A 44 2.58 9.13 -3.59
CA VAL A 44 1.82 9.56 -2.39
C VAL A 44 1.95 11.06 -2.14
N ARG A 45 3.13 11.65 -2.38
CA ARG A 45 3.33 13.11 -2.27
C ARG A 45 2.51 13.89 -3.30
N ALA A 46 2.34 13.35 -4.50
CA ALA A 46 1.56 13.99 -5.55
C ALA A 46 0.03 13.94 -5.28
N PHE A 47 -0.43 12.98 -4.48
CA PHE A 47 -1.84 12.75 -4.20
C PHE A 47 -2.13 12.74 -2.68
N PRO A 48 -2.14 13.91 -2.02
CA PRO A 48 -2.30 14.01 -0.55
C PRO A 48 -3.67 13.53 -0.03
N GLN A 49 -4.65 13.36 -0.92
CA GLN A 49 -5.96 12.77 -0.62
C GLN A 49 -5.91 11.23 -0.48
N VAL A 50 -4.77 10.58 -0.76
CA VAL A 50 -4.62 9.15 -0.52
C VAL A 50 -4.26 8.91 0.94
N ASP A 51 -5.14 8.21 1.67
CA ASP A 51 -4.95 7.89 3.07
C ASP A 51 -3.87 6.84 3.31
N LEU A 52 -3.84 5.80 2.46
CA LEU A 52 -2.91 4.69 2.60
C LEU A 52 -2.45 4.16 1.25
N CYS A 53 -1.14 4.02 1.08
CA CYS A 53 -0.48 3.35 -0.01
C CYS A 53 0.19 2.08 0.50
N ILE A 54 -0.25 0.93 0.02
CA ILE A 54 0.38 -0.37 0.26
C ILE A 54 1.25 -0.68 -0.95
N ALA A 55 2.55 -0.70 -0.74
CA ALA A 55 3.50 -0.84 -1.82
C ALA A 55 4.27 -2.18 -1.75
N GLY A 56 4.32 -2.87 -2.88
CA GLY A 56 5.25 -3.95 -3.18
C GLY A 56 6.25 -3.53 -4.27
N GLY A 57 7.16 -4.43 -4.67
CA GLY A 57 8.15 -4.16 -5.73
C GLY A 57 9.48 -3.60 -5.22
N PHE A 58 9.62 -3.41 -3.91
CA PHE A 58 10.89 -3.14 -3.24
C PHE A 58 11.78 -4.36 -3.43
N GLY A 59 12.84 -4.23 -4.22
CA GLY A 59 13.82 -5.31 -4.45
C GLY A 59 14.55 -5.72 -3.16
N ARG A 60 15.68 -6.43 -3.31
CA ARG A 60 16.55 -6.87 -2.19
C ARG A 60 17.10 -5.75 -1.29
N GLU A 61 16.82 -4.49 -1.61
CA GLU A 61 17.34 -3.28 -0.95
C GLU A 61 16.79 -3.09 0.48
N THR A 62 15.62 -3.63 0.80
CA THR A 62 15.00 -3.51 2.14
C THR A 62 15.61 -4.42 3.22
N ARG A 63 16.74 -5.09 2.95
CA ARG A 63 17.46 -5.88 3.98
C ARG A 63 18.07 -5.02 5.10
N ARG A 64 18.13 -3.70 4.95
CA ARG A 64 18.70 -2.79 5.96
C ARG A 64 17.63 -1.93 6.62
N GLY A 65 16.98 -2.50 7.63
CA GLY A 65 16.31 -1.76 8.69
C GLY A 65 14.79 -1.72 8.55
N ALA A 66 14.11 -2.13 9.63
CA ALA A 66 12.65 -2.09 9.77
C ALA A 66 12.04 -0.66 9.63
N GLY A 67 12.87 0.39 9.61
CA GLY A 67 12.45 1.79 9.61
C GLY A 67 11.97 2.36 8.27
N GLU A 68 12.13 1.64 7.15
CA GLU A 68 11.68 2.14 5.82
C GLU A 68 10.31 1.58 5.39
N HIS A 69 9.71 0.68 6.16
CA HIS A 69 8.47 0.01 5.82
C HIS A 69 7.20 0.79 6.17
N VAL A 70 7.36 1.90 6.88
CA VAL A 70 6.28 2.80 7.24
C VAL A 70 6.80 4.23 7.08
N VAL A 71 6.17 5.00 6.20
CA VAL A 71 6.43 6.43 6.05
C VAL A 71 5.12 7.18 6.22
N ARG A 72 5.11 8.13 7.15
CA ARG A 72 4.01 9.09 7.32
C ARG A 72 4.39 10.40 6.64
N PHE A 73 3.52 10.92 5.78
CA PHE A 73 3.77 12.17 5.08
C PHE A 73 3.19 13.35 5.85
N ALA A 74 3.81 14.52 5.69
CA ALA A 74 3.27 15.78 6.19
C ALA A 74 2.04 16.14 5.33
N GLY A 75 0.89 16.35 5.97
CA GLY A 75 -0.39 16.63 5.29
C GLY A 75 -1.36 15.45 5.23
N GLY A 76 -0.97 14.26 5.70
CA GLY A 76 -1.80 13.05 5.62
C GLY A 76 -1.15 11.97 4.76
N GLY A 77 -1.72 10.77 4.77
CA GLY A 77 -1.22 9.66 3.97
C GLY A 77 -0.12 8.83 4.63
N TYR A 78 -0.24 7.52 4.47
CA TYR A 78 0.72 6.52 4.93
C TYR A 78 1.25 5.73 3.73
N LEU A 79 2.55 5.47 3.67
CA LEU A 79 3.12 4.46 2.79
C LEU A 79 3.60 3.30 3.65
N VAL A 80 3.08 2.12 3.36
CA VAL A 80 3.46 0.88 4.01
C VAL A 80 4.01 -0.11 3.00
N SER A 81 5.03 -0.85 3.37
CA SER A 81 5.58 -1.92 2.53
C SER A 81 5.92 -3.14 3.37
N THR A 82 5.98 -4.31 2.73
CA THR A 82 6.42 -5.56 3.36
C THR A 82 7.75 -6.00 2.76
N PRO A 83 8.67 -6.56 3.56
CA PRO A 83 9.79 -7.32 3.02
C PRO A 83 9.30 -8.47 2.13
N GLY A 84 10.06 -8.77 1.07
CA GLY A 84 9.68 -9.80 0.12
C GLY A 84 9.68 -11.23 0.70
N TRP A 85 9.21 -12.17 -0.12
CA TRP A 85 9.25 -13.63 0.14
C TRP A 85 8.37 -14.12 1.30
N GLY A 86 7.35 -13.35 1.69
CA GLY A 86 6.45 -13.77 2.77
C GLY A 86 7.16 -13.94 4.11
N ALA A 87 8.25 -13.19 4.34
CA ALA A 87 8.93 -13.19 5.64
C ALA A 87 8.13 -12.40 6.71
N PHE A 88 7.21 -11.53 6.26
CA PHE A 88 6.34 -10.74 7.12
C PHE A 88 4.94 -10.61 6.51
N LEU A 89 3.94 -10.51 7.37
CA LEU A 89 2.60 -10.04 7.05
C LEU A 89 2.51 -8.54 7.41
N GLY A 90 2.10 -7.72 6.44
CA GLY A 90 1.75 -6.32 6.71
C GLY A 90 0.38 -6.26 7.37
N GLN A 91 0.33 -5.72 8.58
CA GLN A 91 -0.90 -5.45 9.31
C GLN A 91 -1.10 -3.95 9.40
N VAL A 92 -2.30 -3.46 9.08
CA VAL A 92 -2.65 -2.05 9.25
C VAL A 92 -3.93 -1.95 10.05
N GLU A 93 -3.84 -1.38 11.25
CA GLU A 93 -4.99 -1.06 12.06
C GLU A 93 -5.37 0.41 11.80
N MET A 94 -6.65 0.67 11.49
CA MET A 94 -7.15 2.02 11.21
C MET A 94 -8.21 2.37 12.24
N THR A 95 -8.07 3.54 12.85
CA THR A 95 -9.15 4.13 13.66
C THR A 95 -9.86 5.15 12.81
N VAL A 96 -11.17 4.99 12.67
CA VAL A 96 -12.01 5.91 11.90
C VAL A 96 -13.10 6.50 12.79
N ARG A 97 -13.56 7.70 12.44
CA ARG A 97 -14.69 8.35 13.09
C ARG A 97 -15.69 8.77 12.03
N ARG A 98 -16.97 8.61 12.32
CA ARG A 98 -18.04 9.18 11.48
C ARG A 98 -18.29 10.63 11.86
N GLU A 99 -18.19 11.54 10.89
CA GLU A 99 -18.51 12.95 11.03
C GLU A 99 -19.62 13.30 10.04
N GLY A 100 -20.88 13.25 10.49
CA GLY A 100 -22.04 13.36 9.62
C GLY A 100 -22.17 12.15 8.68
N ASP A 101 -22.14 12.40 7.38
CA ASP A 101 -22.20 11.37 6.35
C ASP A 101 -20.81 10.88 5.90
N GLU A 102 -19.73 11.47 6.41
CA GLU A 102 -18.35 11.14 6.03
C GLU A 102 -17.68 10.25 7.08
N VAL A 103 -16.75 9.41 6.64
CA VAL A 103 -15.84 8.64 7.51
C VAL A 103 -14.45 9.26 7.47
N VAL A 104 -13.99 9.78 8.59
CA VAL A 104 -12.68 10.43 8.72
C VAL A 104 -11.67 9.47 9.34
N LEU A 105 -10.50 9.35 8.71
CA LEU A 105 -9.38 8.60 9.26
C LEU A 105 -8.72 9.36 10.42
N MET A 106 -8.71 8.74 11.61
CA MET A 106 -8.16 9.35 12.82
C MET A 106 -6.73 8.92 13.09
N ASP A 107 -6.44 7.62 12.93
CA ASP A 107 -5.15 7.04 13.23
C ASP A 107 -4.91 5.81 12.34
N VAL A 108 -3.64 5.56 12.03
CA VAL A 108 -3.19 4.36 11.31
C VAL A 108 -1.98 3.81 12.04
N GLN A 109 -2.08 2.55 12.45
CA GLN A 109 -1.02 1.81 13.14
C GLN A 109 -0.54 0.65 12.26
N PRO A 110 0.42 0.90 11.37
CA PRO A 110 1.01 -0.14 10.55
C PRO A 110 2.03 -0.94 11.35
N ARG A 111 2.03 -2.26 11.15
CA ARG A 111 2.91 -3.22 11.81
C ARG A 111 3.38 -4.26 10.81
N LEU A 112 4.61 -4.72 10.99
CA LEU A 112 5.12 -5.90 10.31
C LEU A 112 5.09 -7.07 11.28
N VAL A 113 4.25 -8.06 10.99
CA VAL A 113 4.16 -9.28 11.77
C VAL A 113 5.11 -10.30 11.15
N PRO A 114 6.18 -10.72 11.84
CA PRO A 114 7.13 -11.70 11.30
C PRO A 114 6.44 -13.05 11.10
N ILE A 115 6.68 -13.67 9.95
CA ILE A 115 6.28 -15.06 9.71
C ILE A 115 7.44 -15.92 10.20
N SER A 116 7.23 -16.60 11.34
CA SER A 116 8.20 -17.47 11.98
C SER A 116 7.87 -18.95 11.74
N PRO A 117 8.81 -19.88 11.98
CA PRO A 117 8.53 -21.32 11.94
C PRO A 117 7.45 -21.79 12.93
N GLU A 118 7.06 -20.95 13.89
CA GLU A 118 5.99 -21.24 14.85
C GLU A 118 4.60 -21.03 14.24
N VAL A 119 4.51 -20.30 13.12
CA VAL A 119 3.26 -20.17 12.35
C VAL A 119 3.04 -21.49 11.59
N PRO A 120 2.00 -22.28 11.91
CA PRO A 120 1.77 -23.55 11.25
C PRO A 120 1.57 -23.36 9.76
N GLN A 121 2.10 -24.30 8.97
CA GLN A 121 1.87 -24.29 7.53
C GLN A 121 0.38 -24.47 7.23
N ASP A 122 -0.17 -23.52 6.48
CA ASP A 122 -1.52 -23.61 5.97
C ASP A 122 -1.62 -24.76 4.95
N GLN A 123 -2.41 -25.77 5.29
CA GLN A 123 -2.57 -26.99 4.48
C GLN A 123 -3.32 -26.73 3.18
N THR A 124 -4.21 -25.75 3.14
CA THR A 124 -4.93 -25.36 1.93
C THR A 124 -3.96 -24.74 0.94
N VAL A 125 -3.12 -23.81 1.38
CA VAL A 125 -2.09 -23.18 0.54
C VAL A 125 -1.03 -24.18 0.09
N ALA A 126 -0.60 -25.09 0.97
CA ALA A 126 0.40 -26.11 0.67
C ALA A 126 -0.03 -27.12 -0.43
N SER A 127 -1.33 -27.18 -0.71
CA SER A 127 -1.91 -28.11 -1.68
C SER A 127 -2.19 -27.51 -3.07
N LEU A 128 -1.88 -26.21 -3.27
CA LEU A 128 -1.97 -25.50 -4.56
C LEU A 128 -0.74 -25.76 -5.45
#